data_AF-A0A2J6T4F7-F1
#
_entry.id   AF-A0A2J6T4F7-F1
#
_cell.length_a   1.000
_cell.length_b   1.000
_cell.length_c   1.000
_cell.angle_alpha   90.00
_cell.angle_beta   90.00
_cell.angle_gamma   90.00
#
_symmetry.space_group_name_H-M   'P 1'
#
loop_
_entity.id
_entity.type
_entity.pdbx_description
1 polymer ?
#
loop_
_entity_poly.entity_id
_entity_poly.type
_entity_poly.pdbx_seq_one_letter_code
_entity_poly.pdbx_strand_id
1 'polypeptide(L)'
;MPRKKKPSTTANTDEKKKTVVHTKRREILDDEGWTHVVDAPNRKGKTEGLKTTALLQGGDFVLNGVSYIARTHEELKQEFEHWKKQWEASPACLEIKALLGEGQERRKIGNVVFLGMGSLQNSRREGRRASATQLAALQTIISVLGKGLEVVLQDPQFTGLDNEFLGSLGYKVVQDPEAFKGVKAGTLVYAIHCYVDVYKAISAGPRPAVLIGTDVGNFGRFES
;
A
#
# COMPACT_ATOMS: atom_id res chain seq x y z
N MET A 1 -55.39 -34.61 -64.74
CA MET A 1 -56.40 -33.96 -63.86
C MET A 1 -56.49 -34.78 -62.58
N PRO A 2 -56.48 -34.22 -61.35
CA PRO A 2 -56.28 -32.83 -60.95
C PRO A 2 -55.22 -32.57 -59.82
N ARG A 3 -54.68 -31.33 -59.84
CA ARG A 3 -54.29 -30.36 -58.78
C ARG A 3 -53.37 -30.77 -57.60
N LYS A 4 -52.15 -30.19 -57.47
CA LYS A 4 -51.72 -28.82 -57.06
C LYS A 4 -51.87 -28.49 -55.56
N LYS A 5 -50.74 -28.27 -54.85
CA LYS A 5 -50.28 -26.98 -54.25
C LYS A 5 -48.97 -27.12 -53.42
N LYS A 6 -47.94 -26.31 -53.72
CA LYS A 6 -46.91 -25.76 -52.78
C LYS A 6 -47.49 -24.46 -52.14
N PRO A 7 -46.87 -23.66 -51.21
CA PRO A 7 -45.55 -23.68 -50.52
C PRO A 7 -45.65 -23.46 -48.97
N SER A 8 -44.58 -23.46 -48.14
CA SER A 8 -43.83 -22.28 -47.61
C SER A 8 -43.19 -22.69 -46.25
N THR A 9 -41.86 -22.55 -46.05
CA THR A 9 -41.09 -21.49 -45.34
C THR A 9 -41.01 -21.63 -43.80
N THR A 10 -39.76 -21.72 -43.31
CA THR A 10 -39.19 -21.35 -41.99
C THR A 10 -39.78 -21.90 -40.67
N ALA A 11 -38.95 -22.58 -39.89
CA ALA A 11 -38.48 -22.05 -38.61
C ALA A 11 -37.23 -22.81 -38.12
N ASN A 12 -36.23 -22.03 -37.80
CA ASN A 12 -34.96 -22.39 -37.20
C ASN A 12 -35.18 -22.46 -35.68
N THR A 13 -34.80 -23.55 -35.01
CA THR A 13 -34.57 -23.52 -33.56
C THR A 13 -33.54 -24.57 -33.17
N ASP A 14 -32.31 -24.09 -33.05
CA ASP A 14 -31.25 -24.65 -32.21
C ASP A 14 -31.76 -24.89 -30.78
N GLU A 15 -31.87 -26.15 -30.38
CA GLU A 15 -31.80 -26.52 -28.95
C GLU A 15 -30.53 -27.34 -28.72
N LYS A 16 -29.42 -26.62 -28.52
CA LYS A 16 -28.18 -27.19 -27.99
C LYS A 16 -28.44 -27.67 -26.57
N LYS A 17 -28.58 -28.98 -26.40
CA LYS A 17 -28.49 -29.67 -25.10
C LYS A 17 -27.17 -29.27 -24.44
N LYS A 18 -27.24 -28.59 -23.28
CA LYS A 18 -26.07 -28.28 -22.45
C LYS A 18 -25.54 -29.59 -21.83
N THR A 19 -24.50 -30.15 -22.42
CA THR A 19 -23.73 -31.24 -21.79
C THR A 19 -22.95 -30.64 -20.63
N VAL A 20 -23.31 -31.01 -19.40
CA VAL A 20 -22.51 -30.72 -18.20
C VAL A 20 -21.22 -31.53 -18.33
N VAL A 21 -20.12 -30.85 -18.66
CA VAL A 21 -18.79 -31.47 -18.67
C VAL A 21 -18.29 -31.47 -17.23
N HIS A 22 -18.40 -32.61 -16.56
CA HIS A 22 -17.68 -32.83 -15.30
C HIS A 22 -16.18 -32.88 -15.62
N THR A 23 -15.45 -31.82 -15.27
CA THR A 23 -13.98 -31.81 -15.31
C THR A 23 -13.48 -32.88 -14.34
N LYS A 24 -12.95 -33.99 -14.86
CA LYS A 24 -12.33 -35.03 -14.02
C LYS A 24 -10.98 -34.54 -13.53
N ARG A 25 -10.93 -34.12 -12.26
CA ARG A 25 -9.72 -33.81 -11.49
C ARG A 25 -8.84 -35.07 -11.41
N ARG A 26 -7.55 -34.96 -11.72
CA ARG A 26 -6.57 -36.02 -11.45
C ARG A 26 -5.62 -35.55 -10.36
N GLU A 27 -5.59 -36.31 -9.29
CA GLU A 27 -4.64 -36.19 -8.19
C GLU A 27 -3.48 -37.13 -8.49
N ILE A 28 -2.26 -36.59 -8.49
CA ILE A 28 -1.04 -37.37 -8.63
C ILE A 28 -0.25 -37.16 -7.34
N LEU A 29 0.09 -38.26 -6.68
CA LEU A 29 1.00 -38.28 -5.54
C LEU A 29 2.42 -38.32 -6.08
N ASP A 30 3.30 -37.46 -5.57
CA ASP A 30 4.72 -37.56 -5.79
C ASP A 30 5.41 -38.45 -4.75
N ASP A 31 6.69 -38.77 -4.98
CA ASP A 31 7.52 -39.61 -4.11
C ASP A 31 7.89 -38.93 -2.78
N GLU A 32 7.45 -37.67 -2.57
CA GLU A 32 7.65 -36.90 -1.34
C GLU A 32 6.33 -36.69 -0.55
N GLY A 33 5.24 -37.34 -0.98
CA GLY A 33 3.98 -37.41 -0.22
C GLY A 33 3.05 -36.20 -0.39
N TRP A 34 3.29 -35.33 -1.36
CA TRP A 34 2.41 -34.21 -1.70
C TRP A 34 1.49 -34.57 -2.87
N THR A 35 0.22 -34.15 -2.74
CA THR A 35 -0.78 -34.33 -3.82
C THR A 35 -0.82 -33.09 -4.70
N HIS A 36 -0.38 -33.22 -5.95
CA HIS A 36 -0.53 -32.17 -6.95
C HIS A 36 -1.85 -32.32 -7.72
N VAL A 37 -2.58 -31.20 -7.86
CA VAL A 37 -3.81 -31.12 -8.66
C VAL A 37 -3.47 -30.48 -10.00
N VAL A 38 -3.63 -31.24 -11.09
CA VAL A 38 -3.36 -30.78 -12.46
C VAL A 38 -4.65 -30.71 -13.25
N ASP A 39 -5.03 -29.52 -13.70
CA ASP A 39 -6.12 -29.32 -14.66
C ASP A 39 -5.61 -29.56 -16.09
N ALA A 40 -6.35 -30.36 -16.87
CA ALA A 40 -5.96 -30.71 -18.23
C ALA A 40 -5.95 -29.48 -19.17
N PRO A 41 -5.00 -29.37 -20.11
CA PRO A 41 -4.89 -28.20 -20.97
C PRO A 41 -5.97 -28.21 -22.05
N ASN A 42 -6.76 -27.13 -22.11
CA ASN A 42 -7.72 -26.90 -23.19
C ASN A 42 -6.96 -26.51 -24.47
N ARG A 43 -7.10 -27.31 -25.54
CA ARG A 43 -6.43 -27.09 -26.82
C ARG A 43 -7.16 -26.03 -27.67
N LYS A 44 -6.40 -25.01 -28.07
CA LYS A 44 -6.58 -24.10 -29.23
C LYS A 44 -7.54 -22.90 -29.08
N GLY A 45 -6.96 -21.75 -28.77
CA GLY A 45 -7.34 -20.44 -29.31
C GLY A 45 -6.05 -19.69 -29.67
N LYS A 46 -5.92 -19.19 -30.91
CA LYS A 46 -4.74 -18.46 -31.39
C LYS A 46 -4.50 -17.20 -30.56
N THR A 47 -3.30 -17.04 -30.03
CA THR A 47 -2.82 -15.76 -29.50
C THR A 47 -1.55 -15.40 -30.24
N GLU A 48 -1.66 -14.50 -31.23
CA GLU A 48 -0.50 -13.76 -31.69
C GLU A 48 -0.21 -12.65 -30.68
N GLY A 49 1.05 -12.56 -30.27
CA GLY A 49 1.65 -11.31 -29.81
C GLY A 49 1.29 -10.83 -28.40
N LEU A 50 1.45 -11.66 -27.37
CA LEU A 50 1.76 -11.11 -26.05
C LEU A 50 3.11 -11.68 -25.61
N LYS A 51 4.14 -10.84 -25.70
CA LYS A 51 5.44 -11.11 -25.08
C LYS A 51 5.18 -11.48 -23.64
N THR A 52 5.53 -12.71 -23.29
CA THR A 52 5.59 -13.23 -21.93
C THR A 52 6.57 -12.39 -21.12
N THR A 53 6.11 -11.26 -20.57
CA THR A 53 6.74 -10.65 -19.41
C THR A 53 6.40 -11.51 -18.21
N ALA A 54 7.44 -12.03 -17.59
CA ALA A 54 7.41 -12.90 -16.43
C ALA A 54 6.37 -12.45 -15.38
N LEU A 55 5.57 -13.42 -14.94
CA LEU A 55 4.56 -13.32 -13.90
C LEU A 55 5.24 -13.33 -12.52
N LEU A 56 6.01 -12.29 -12.19
CA LEU A 56 6.73 -12.17 -10.92
C LEU A 56 6.52 -10.76 -10.35
N GLN A 57 5.66 -10.68 -9.31
CA GLN A 57 5.26 -9.50 -8.52
C GLN A 57 4.43 -8.43 -9.26
N GLY A 58 3.23 -8.81 -9.69
CA GLY A 58 2.24 -7.89 -10.28
C GLY A 58 1.43 -7.13 -9.22
N GLY A 59 1.49 -5.80 -9.26
CA GLY A 59 0.43 -4.97 -8.67
C GLY A 59 -0.79 -4.94 -9.59
N ASP A 60 -1.95 -4.64 -9.04
CA ASP A 60 -3.22 -4.49 -9.76
C ASP A 60 -3.25 -3.22 -10.63
N PHE A 61 -2.51 -2.17 -10.24
CA PHE A 61 -2.38 -0.92 -11.00
C PHE A 61 -1.03 -0.24 -10.79
N VAL A 62 -0.70 0.73 -11.63
CA VAL A 62 0.57 1.49 -11.60
C VAL A 62 0.27 2.99 -11.57
N LEU A 63 0.92 3.72 -10.67
CA LEU A 63 0.94 5.19 -10.64
C LEU A 63 2.38 5.66 -10.58
N ASN A 64 2.75 6.60 -11.45
CA ASN A 64 4.10 7.19 -11.49
C ASN A 64 5.25 6.15 -11.49
N GLY A 65 5.05 5.02 -12.18
CA GLY A 65 6.05 3.94 -12.26
C GLY A 65 6.14 3.03 -11.03
N VAL A 66 5.28 3.21 -10.02
CA VAL A 66 5.18 2.35 -8.84
C VAL A 66 3.94 1.46 -8.96
N SER A 67 4.08 0.18 -8.63
CA SER A 67 2.99 -0.81 -8.68
C SER A 67 2.28 -0.92 -7.33
N TYR A 68 0.95 -1.02 -7.35
CA TYR A 68 0.05 -1.02 -6.19
C TYR A 68 -0.95 -2.17 -6.24
N ILE A 69 -1.58 -2.51 -5.12
CA ILE A 69 -2.70 -3.45 -5.06
C ILE A 69 -4.03 -2.73 -4.79
N ALA A 70 -5.08 -3.16 -5.49
CA ALA A 70 -6.44 -2.71 -5.25
C ALA A 70 -6.94 -3.27 -3.93
N ARG A 71 -7.52 -2.40 -3.10
CA ARG A 71 -8.07 -2.72 -1.78
C ARG A 71 -9.34 -1.94 -1.56
N THR A 72 -10.21 -2.44 -0.70
CA THR A 72 -11.25 -1.63 -0.09
C THR A 72 -10.70 -0.87 1.13
N HIS A 73 -11.43 0.14 1.57
CA HIS A 73 -11.11 0.85 2.81
C HIS A 73 -11.08 -0.08 4.03
N GLU A 74 -12.00 -1.05 4.10
CA GLU A 74 -12.06 -2.06 5.16
C GLU A 74 -10.85 -2.99 5.14
N GLU A 75 -10.43 -3.47 3.97
CA GLU A 75 -9.26 -4.35 3.84
C GLU A 75 -7.97 -3.62 4.25
N LEU A 76 -7.82 -2.36 3.83
CA LEU A 76 -6.68 -1.53 4.17
C LEU A 76 -6.64 -1.23 5.69
N LYS A 77 -7.80 -0.95 6.29
CA LYS A 77 -7.94 -0.83 7.75
C LYS A 77 -7.56 -2.12 8.47
N GLN A 78 -8.02 -3.28 8.01
CA GLN A 78 -7.69 -4.57 8.61
C GLN A 78 -6.19 -4.87 8.53
N GLU A 79 -5.56 -4.60 7.37
CA GLU A 79 -4.11 -4.78 7.18
C GLU A 79 -3.31 -3.81 8.08
N PHE A 80 -3.76 -2.55 8.20
CA PHE A 80 -3.16 -1.60 9.14
C PHE A 80 -3.26 -2.07 10.59
N GLU A 81 -4.44 -2.48 11.06
CA GLU A 81 -4.64 -2.96 12.43
C GLU A 81 -3.80 -4.21 12.75
N HIS A 82 -3.59 -5.08 11.75
CA HIS A 82 -2.66 -6.21 11.89
C HIS A 82 -1.23 -5.75 12.18
N TRP A 83 -0.68 -4.84 11.38
CA TRP A 83 0.68 -4.34 11.56
C TRP A 83 0.84 -3.44 12.78
N LYS A 84 -0.21 -2.70 13.13
CA LYS A 84 -0.27 -1.90 14.35
C LYS A 84 -0.12 -2.78 15.60
N LYS A 85 -0.84 -3.89 15.70
CA LYS A 85 -0.69 -4.84 16.81
C LYS A 85 0.74 -5.39 16.92
N GLN A 86 1.37 -5.69 15.79
CA GLN A 86 2.77 -6.14 15.76
C GLN A 86 3.74 -5.06 16.25
N TRP A 87 3.54 -3.81 15.81
CA TRP A 87 4.29 -2.66 16.32
C TRP A 87 4.10 -2.48 17.83
N GLU A 88 2.86 -2.48 18.31
CA GLU A 88 2.54 -2.25 19.72
C GLU A 88 3.16 -3.30 20.66
N ALA A 89 3.31 -4.53 20.19
CA ALA A 89 3.96 -5.63 20.91
C ALA A 89 5.50 -5.61 20.82
N SER A 90 6.09 -4.74 20.00
CA SER A 90 7.53 -4.70 19.77
C SER A 90 8.29 -3.97 20.90
N PRO A 91 9.56 -4.36 21.19
CA PRO A 91 10.42 -3.61 22.09
C PRO A 91 10.61 -2.14 21.68
N ALA A 92 10.70 -1.87 20.38
CA ALA A 92 10.85 -0.51 19.84
C ALA A 92 9.69 0.43 20.22
N CYS A 93 8.47 -0.09 20.34
CA CYS A 93 7.31 0.68 20.82
C CYS A 93 7.47 1.07 22.30
N LEU A 94 8.06 0.22 23.14
CA LEU A 94 8.35 0.55 24.54
C LEU A 94 9.48 1.59 24.64
N GLU A 95 10.54 1.40 23.86
CA GLU A 95 11.69 2.29 23.85
C GLU A 95 11.31 3.71 23.39
N ILE A 96 10.53 3.84 22.31
CA ILE A 96 10.12 5.17 21.84
C ILE A 96 9.21 5.89 22.84
N LYS A 97 8.37 5.15 23.57
CA LYS A 97 7.54 5.70 24.65
C LYS A 97 8.40 6.23 25.80
N ALA A 98 9.43 5.50 26.19
CA ALA A 98 10.35 5.92 27.24
C ALA A 98 11.13 7.18 26.82
N LEU A 99 11.75 7.15 25.64
CA LEU A 99 12.54 8.27 25.10
C LEU A 99 11.72 9.57 25.00
N LEU A 100 10.47 9.48 24.53
CA LEU A 100 9.59 10.64 24.41
C LEU A 100 8.94 11.06 25.73
N GLY A 101 8.80 10.13 26.69
CA GLY A 101 8.26 10.41 28.02
C GLY A 101 9.21 11.27 28.87
N GLU A 102 10.51 11.12 28.69
CA GLU A 102 11.56 11.83 29.45
C GLU A 102 11.96 13.18 28.83
N GLY A 103 11.66 13.39 27.54
CA GLY A 103 12.11 14.56 26.79
C GLY A 103 11.39 15.86 27.16
N GLN A 104 12.15 16.89 27.57
CA GLN A 104 11.60 18.24 27.81
C GLN A 104 11.04 18.89 26.54
N GLU A 105 11.57 18.54 25.36
CA GLU A 105 11.14 19.06 24.05
C GLU A 105 9.70 18.72 23.72
N ARG A 106 9.13 17.67 24.33
CA ARG A 106 7.71 17.32 24.22
C ARG A 106 6.79 18.52 24.46
N ARG A 107 7.14 19.39 25.41
CA ARG A 107 6.30 20.55 25.78
C ARG A 107 6.29 21.66 24.73
N LYS A 108 7.25 21.65 23.79
CA LYS A 108 7.36 22.67 22.73
C LYS A 108 6.72 22.23 21.41
N ILE A 109 6.37 20.96 21.29
CA ILE A 109 5.78 20.41 20.06
C ILE A 109 4.31 20.84 19.96
N GLY A 110 3.99 21.66 18.96
CA GLY A 110 2.63 22.12 18.65
C GLY A 110 2.02 21.50 17.40
N ASN A 111 2.82 20.87 16.54
CA ASN A 111 2.34 20.14 15.36
C ASN A 111 3.33 19.05 14.92
N VAL A 112 2.83 18.10 14.12
CA VAL A 112 3.63 17.02 13.53
C VAL A 112 3.55 17.12 12.01
N VAL A 113 4.70 16.97 11.36
CA VAL A 113 4.82 16.83 9.90
C VAL A 113 5.43 15.47 9.61
N PHE A 114 4.73 14.62 8.86
CA PHE A 114 5.20 13.31 8.45
C PHE A 114 5.42 13.26 6.94
N LEU A 115 6.68 13.08 6.56
CA LEU A 115 7.13 13.01 5.17
C LEU A 115 7.56 11.59 4.83
N GLY A 116 7.20 11.12 3.63
CA GLY A 116 7.80 9.91 3.07
C GLY A 116 7.36 8.59 3.73
N MET A 117 6.10 8.49 4.19
CA MET A 117 5.56 7.27 4.81
C MET A 117 5.59 6.06 3.87
N GLY A 118 5.41 6.30 2.57
CA GLY A 118 5.04 5.31 1.56
C GLY A 118 3.54 5.03 1.55
N SER A 119 3.05 4.45 0.45
CA SER A 119 1.65 4.04 0.31
C SER A 119 1.34 2.77 1.11
N LEU A 120 0.13 2.69 1.68
CA LEU A 120 -0.40 1.47 2.29
C LEU A 120 -0.87 0.47 1.24
N GLN A 121 -0.96 0.88 -0.04
CA GLN A 121 -1.32 0.02 -1.17
C GLN A 121 -0.11 -0.46 -1.99
N ASN A 122 1.13 -0.24 -1.55
CA ASN A 122 2.32 -0.69 -2.29
C ASN A 122 2.19 -2.18 -2.67
N SER A 123 2.50 -2.56 -3.91
CA SER A 123 2.39 -3.97 -4.34
C SER A 123 3.31 -4.92 -3.56
N ARG A 124 4.45 -4.41 -3.09
CA ARG A 124 5.38 -5.15 -2.25
C ARG A 124 4.86 -5.21 -0.82
N ARG A 125 4.70 -6.42 -0.29
CA ARG A 125 4.24 -6.65 1.09
C ARG A 125 5.12 -5.93 2.12
N GLU A 126 6.45 -5.98 1.96
CA GLU A 126 7.35 -5.26 2.87
C GLU A 126 7.19 -3.74 2.78
N GLY A 127 6.84 -3.20 1.60
CA GLY A 127 6.50 -1.78 1.44
C GLY A 127 5.27 -1.41 2.25
N ARG A 128 4.17 -2.18 2.13
CA ARG A 128 2.95 -1.93 2.92
C ARG A 128 3.18 -2.09 4.41
N ARG A 129 3.93 -3.13 4.80
CA ARG A 129 4.31 -3.37 6.19
C ARG A 129 5.07 -2.17 6.75
N ALA A 130 6.07 -1.67 6.02
CA ALA A 130 6.83 -0.50 6.44
C ALA A 130 5.94 0.74 6.61
N SER A 131 5.10 1.07 5.61
CA SER A 131 4.16 2.20 5.70
C SER A 131 3.21 2.07 6.90
N ALA A 132 2.62 0.88 7.11
CA ALA A 132 1.70 0.61 8.20
C ALA A 132 2.38 0.65 9.58
N THR A 133 3.59 0.11 9.70
CA THR A 133 4.38 0.18 10.93
C THR A 133 4.78 1.61 11.25
N GLN A 134 5.20 2.41 10.27
CA GLN A 134 5.51 3.83 10.52
C GLN A 134 4.26 4.61 10.96
N LEU A 135 3.09 4.36 10.37
CA LEU A 135 1.83 4.97 10.80
C LEU A 135 1.45 4.58 12.24
N ALA A 136 1.67 3.32 12.63
CA ALA A 136 1.44 2.86 14.00
C ALA A 136 2.43 3.50 15.00
N ALA A 137 3.69 3.66 14.59
CA ALA A 137 4.70 4.38 15.36
C ALA A 137 4.31 5.85 15.54
N LEU A 138 3.83 6.53 14.48
CA LEU A 138 3.30 7.88 14.57
C LEU A 138 2.14 7.97 15.59
N GLN A 139 1.18 7.04 15.56
CA GLN A 139 0.08 7.01 16.53
C GLN A 139 0.59 6.88 17.98
N THR A 140 1.63 6.07 18.17
CA THR A 140 2.32 5.93 19.46
C THR A 140 2.95 7.25 19.88
N ILE A 141 3.72 7.90 19.00
CA ILE A 141 4.35 9.20 19.24
C ILE A 141 3.31 10.23 19.65
N ILE A 142 2.23 10.40 18.88
CA ILE A 142 1.16 11.36 19.17
C ILE A 142 0.52 11.07 20.53
N SER A 143 0.28 9.79 20.86
CA SER A 143 -0.30 9.41 22.16
C SER A 143 0.57 9.84 23.35
N VAL A 144 1.90 9.81 23.18
CA VAL A 144 2.85 10.24 24.20
C VAL A 144 2.91 11.76 24.27
N LEU A 145 2.93 12.44 23.12
CA LEU A 145 3.00 13.90 23.07
C LEU A 145 1.75 14.55 23.69
N GLY A 146 0.56 14.03 23.41
CA GLY A 146 -0.72 14.52 23.96
C GLY A 146 -1.78 14.72 22.88
N LYS A 147 -3.03 14.92 23.31
CA LYS A 147 -4.17 15.13 22.40
C LYS A 147 -4.15 16.53 21.77
N GLY A 148 -4.70 16.66 20.57
CA GLY A 148 -4.97 17.94 19.91
C GLY A 148 -3.87 18.49 19.01
N LEU A 149 -2.83 17.69 18.70
CA LEU A 149 -1.81 18.08 17.73
C LEU A 149 -2.34 17.97 16.31
N GLU A 150 -2.11 19.03 15.51
CA GLU A 150 -2.28 18.93 14.07
C GLU A 150 -1.20 18.01 13.50
N VAL A 151 -1.61 17.05 12.67
CA VAL A 151 -0.73 16.11 11.99
C VAL A 151 -0.93 16.29 10.49
N VAL A 152 0.15 16.69 9.82
CA VAL A 152 0.18 16.85 8.36
C VAL A 152 1.02 15.74 7.77
N LEU A 153 0.44 14.97 6.83
CA LEU A 153 1.15 13.92 6.10
C LEU A 153 1.33 14.31 4.64
N GLN A 154 2.49 13.97 4.09
CA GLN A 154 2.77 14.11 2.68
C GLN A 154 3.66 12.97 2.20
N ASP A 155 3.23 12.35 1.11
CA ASP A 155 4.05 11.46 0.32
C ASP A 155 3.57 11.52 -1.14
N PRO A 156 4.46 11.74 -2.13
CA PRO A 156 4.12 11.68 -3.55
C PRO A 156 3.51 10.33 -4.00
N GLN A 157 3.69 9.26 -3.21
CA GLN A 157 3.16 7.94 -3.50
C GLN A 157 1.74 7.69 -2.97
N PHE A 158 1.15 8.61 -2.20
CA PHE A 158 -0.21 8.43 -1.69
C PHE A 158 -1.23 8.31 -2.81
N THR A 159 -2.02 7.25 -2.75
CA THR A 159 -3.16 7.02 -3.63
C THR A 159 -4.40 7.76 -3.11
N GLY A 160 -5.48 7.74 -3.90
CA GLY A 160 -6.80 8.22 -3.44
C GLY A 160 -7.27 7.51 -2.17
N LEU A 161 -7.10 6.18 -2.10
CA LEU A 161 -7.51 5.40 -0.93
C LEU A 161 -6.62 5.68 0.29
N ASP A 162 -5.31 5.92 0.10
CA ASP A 162 -4.43 6.35 1.20
C ASP A 162 -4.94 7.67 1.80
N ASN A 163 -5.29 8.65 0.94
CA ASN A 163 -5.81 9.94 1.37
C ASN A 163 -7.12 9.81 2.15
N GLU A 164 -8.06 9.00 1.64
CA GLU A 164 -9.34 8.72 2.31
C GLU A 164 -9.12 8.06 3.67
N PHE A 165 -8.29 7.03 3.73
CA PHE A 165 -8.02 6.30 4.96
C PHE A 165 -7.32 7.17 6.01
N LEU A 166 -6.25 7.87 5.64
CA LEU A 166 -5.52 8.77 6.54
C LEU A 166 -6.40 9.95 6.99
N GLY A 167 -7.25 10.47 6.10
CA GLY A 167 -8.25 11.47 6.44
C GLY A 167 -9.28 10.95 7.44
N SER A 168 -9.72 9.69 7.32
CA SER A 168 -10.63 9.04 8.27
C SER A 168 -10.05 8.91 9.69
N LEU A 169 -8.72 8.93 9.82
CA LEU A 169 -8.00 8.94 11.10
C LEU A 169 -7.85 10.35 11.69
N GLY A 170 -8.36 11.38 11.01
CA GLY A 170 -8.33 12.78 11.44
C GLY A 170 -7.05 13.52 11.05
N TYR A 171 -6.26 12.98 10.11
CA TYR A 171 -5.03 13.62 9.66
C TYR A 171 -5.24 14.51 8.44
N LYS A 172 -4.41 15.55 8.31
CA LYS A 172 -4.39 16.42 7.13
C LYS A 172 -3.40 15.85 6.12
N VAL A 173 -3.89 15.32 5.01
CA VAL A 173 -3.03 14.87 3.91
C VAL A 173 -2.92 15.97 2.86
N VAL A 174 -1.70 16.30 2.46
CA VAL A 174 -1.42 17.38 1.51
C VAL A 174 -0.54 16.89 0.36
N GLN A 175 -0.53 17.62 -0.74
CA GLN A 175 0.29 17.31 -1.91
C GLN A 175 1.73 17.76 -1.71
N ASP A 176 2.68 17.11 -2.36
CA ASP A 176 4.08 17.55 -2.37
C ASP A 176 4.24 18.88 -3.14
N PRO A 177 4.98 19.89 -2.62
CA PRO A 177 5.77 19.93 -1.38
C PRO A 177 5.10 20.72 -0.23
N GLU A 178 3.77 20.70 -0.07
CA GLU A 178 3.05 21.60 0.84
C GLU A 178 3.35 21.40 2.34
N ALA A 179 3.56 20.16 2.80
CA ALA A 179 3.82 19.84 4.21
C ALA A 179 5.10 20.48 4.74
N PHE A 180 6.08 20.77 3.87
CA PHE A 180 7.29 21.49 4.26
C PHE A 180 6.99 22.89 4.83
N LYS A 181 5.91 23.54 4.37
CA LYS A 181 5.47 24.85 4.90
C LYS A 181 5.01 24.77 6.37
N GLY A 182 4.65 23.57 6.84
CA GLY A 182 4.25 23.32 8.22
C GLY A 182 5.42 23.15 9.20
N VAL A 183 6.67 23.07 8.71
CA VAL A 183 7.86 22.88 9.54
C VAL A 183 8.30 24.20 10.18
N LYS A 184 8.25 24.25 11.51
CA LYS A 184 8.63 25.41 12.34
C LYS A 184 9.36 24.95 13.61
N ALA A 185 9.83 25.92 14.42
CA ALA A 185 10.57 25.67 15.66
C ALA A 185 9.85 24.77 16.68
N GLY A 186 8.51 24.69 16.64
CA GLY A 186 7.69 23.83 17.49
C GLY A 186 7.17 22.57 16.80
N THR A 187 7.79 22.13 15.70
CA THR A 187 7.33 20.97 14.93
C THR A 187 8.15 19.73 15.28
N LEU A 188 7.46 18.58 15.39
CA LEU A 188 8.12 17.28 15.22
C LEU A 188 8.04 16.89 13.75
N VAL A 189 9.20 16.67 13.13
CA VAL A 189 9.27 16.11 11.78
C VAL A 189 9.55 14.63 11.89
N TYR A 190 8.66 13.82 11.32
CA TYR A 190 8.83 12.37 11.17
C TYR A 190 9.13 12.10 9.70
N ALA A 191 10.30 11.55 9.41
CA ALA A 191 10.78 11.36 8.05
C ALA A 191 11.74 10.18 8.01
N ILE A 192 11.23 8.95 8.11
CA ILE A 192 12.04 7.73 8.06
C ILE A 192 12.09 7.22 6.61
N HIS A 193 13.25 6.72 6.17
CA HIS A 193 13.49 6.16 4.84
C HIS A 193 13.22 7.13 3.67
N CYS A 194 13.24 8.43 3.95
CA CYS A 194 13.20 9.45 2.92
C CYS A 194 14.51 9.52 2.11
N TYR A 195 14.42 10.05 0.89
CA TYR A 195 15.60 10.37 0.08
C TYR A 195 16.39 11.54 0.68
N VAL A 196 17.68 11.62 0.33
CA VAL A 196 18.60 12.67 0.81
C VAL A 196 18.06 14.09 0.59
N ASP A 197 17.36 14.33 -0.52
CA ASP A 197 16.84 15.64 -0.86
C ASP A 197 15.72 16.12 0.08
N VAL A 198 14.98 15.19 0.71
CA VAL A 198 14.01 15.53 1.76
C VAL A 198 14.75 16.10 2.98
N TYR A 199 15.84 15.48 3.41
CA TYR A 199 16.63 15.97 4.54
C TYR A 199 17.34 17.29 4.21
N LYS A 200 17.83 17.46 2.97
CA LYS A 200 18.35 18.75 2.49
C LYS A 200 17.28 19.83 2.58
N ALA A 201 16.06 19.56 2.10
CA ALA A 201 14.95 20.50 2.18
C ALA A 201 14.56 20.86 3.62
N ILE A 202 14.50 19.87 4.53
CA ILE A 202 14.28 20.12 5.97
C ILE A 202 15.40 21.02 6.53
N SER A 203 16.66 20.75 6.18
CA SER A 203 17.82 21.49 6.70
C SER A 203 17.90 22.94 6.19
N ALA A 204 17.36 23.22 5.01
CA ALA A 204 17.31 24.55 4.42
C ALA A 204 16.17 25.42 5.02
N GLY A 205 15.21 24.80 5.71
CA GLY A 205 14.08 25.46 6.35
C GLY A 205 14.30 25.80 7.83
N PRO A 206 13.23 26.24 8.53
CA PRO A 206 13.27 26.40 9.98
C PRO A 206 13.62 25.09 10.69
N ARG A 207 14.48 25.15 11.72
CA ARG A 207 14.84 23.95 12.49
C ARG A 207 13.64 23.43 13.29
N PRO A 208 13.24 22.16 13.13
CA PRO A 208 12.19 21.56 13.95
C PRO A 208 12.66 21.36 15.40
N ALA A 209 11.72 21.22 16.34
CA ALA A 209 12.02 20.88 17.73
C ALA A 209 12.60 19.47 17.84
N VAL A 210 12.06 18.55 17.04
CA VAL A 210 12.46 17.15 16.99
C VAL A 210 12.43 16.68 15.54
N LEU A 211 13.49 15.99 15.11
CA LEU A 211 13.53 15.25 13.86
C LEU A 211 13.73 13.77 14.19
N ILE A 212 12.76 12.94 13.79
CA ILE A 212 12.89 11.48 13.80
C ILE A 212 13.03 11.05 12.35
N GLY A 213 14.22 10.60 11.95
CA GLY A 213 14.48 10.19 10.58
C GLY A 213 15.60 9.17 10.45
N THR A 214 15.92 8.81 9.20
CA THR A 214 17.08 7.96 8.91
C THR A 214 18.35 8.68 9.30
N ASP A 215 19.30 7.94 9.89
CA ASP A 215 20.64 8.45 10.14
C ASP A 215 21.26 8.93 8.82
N VAL A 216 21.44 10.25 8.72
CA VAL A 216 21.93 10.91 7.51
C VAL A 216 23.40 10.57 7.22
N GLY A 217 24.14 10.06 8.21
CA GLY A 217 25.48 9.51 8.01
C GLY A 217 25.49 8.34 7.02
N ASN A 218 24.36 7.64 6.85
CA ASN A 218 24.22 6.54 5.90
C ASN A 218 24.23 6.99 4.43
N PHE A 219 24.02 8.28 4.13
CA PHE A 219 24.00 8.78 2.75
C PHE A 219 25.38 9.14 2.20
N GLY A 220 26.46 8.97 2.99
CA GLY A 220 27.79 9.49 2.65
C GLY A 220 27.89 11.01 2.86
N ARG A 221 29.10 11.58 2.76
CA ARG A 221 29.29 13.04 2.86
C ARG A 221 28.48 13.73 1.75
N PHE A 222 27.78 14.81 2.11
CA PHE A 222 26.94 15.65 1.24
C PHE A 222 27.75 16.39 0.15
N GLU A 223 28.53 15.69 -0.67
CA GLU A 223 29.34 16.28 -1.74
C GLU A 223 29.13 15.57 -3.06
N SER A 224 28.31 16.20 -3.90
CA SER A 224 28.50 16.32 -5.35
C SER A 224 27.80 17.60 -5.80
#